data_AF-A0A557SRY6-F1
#
_entry.id   AF-A0A557SRY6-F1
#
_cell.length_a   1.000
_cell.length_b   1.000
_cell.length_c   1.000
_cell.angle_alpha   90.00
_cell.angle_beta   90.00
_cell.angle_gamma   90.00
#
_symmetry.space_group_name_H-M   'P 1'
#
loop_
_entity.id
_entity.type
_entity.pdbx_description
1 polymer ?
#
loop_
_entity_poly.entity_id
_entity_poly.type
_entity_poly.pdbx_seq_one_letter_code
_entity_poly.pdbx_strand_id
1 'polypeptide(L)'
;MEKKDVKFHFPVLIYDNYCSSCSKFAQAIYHLSKRKIEILGHFDIERSNELKELVFKNYSKDPTKMFWYVKKDKAYASRKGLVHVIKDLIKINLGLIKYNKVQLVDQKFSKSCYIRNNFYSQYGCGDDAKSVFKRISYLIRNTDSIQWNA
;
A
#
# COMPACT_ATOMS: atom_id res chain seq x y z
N MET A 1 -17.30 29.02 -4.01
CA MET A 1 -16.88 27.87 -3.17
C MET A 1 -16.40 26.76 -4.08
N GLU A 2 -15.11 26.73 -4.33
CA GLU A 2 -14.45 25.78 -5.24
C GLU A 2 -14.40 24.41 -4.54
N LYS A 3 -15.03 23.39 -5.14
CA LYS A 3 -14.87 22.00 -4.71
C LYS A 3 -13.40 21.66 -4.89
N LYS A 4 -12.63 21.50 -3.81
CA LYS A 4 -11.31 20.85 -3.88
C LYS A 4 -11.54 19.45 -4.45
N ASP A 5 -11.22 19.27 -5.73
CA ASP A 5 -11.17 17.96 -6.37
C ASP A 5 -10.23 17.08 -5.55
N VAL A 6 -10.79 16.09 -4.86
CA VAL A 6 -9.96 15.16 -4.09
C VAL A 6 -9.30 14.25 -5.11
N LYS A 7 -8.08 14.61 -5.52
CA LYS A 7 -7.26 13.92 -6.54
C LYS A 7 -7.14 12.40 -6.29
N PHE A 8 -7.26 11.97 -5.03
CA PHE A 8 -7.12 10.57 -4.59
C PHE A 8 -8.33 10.07 -3.78
N HIS A 9 -8.63 8.78 -3.87
CA HIS A 9 -9.67 8.16 -3.04
C HIS A 9 -9.05 7.57 -1.78
N PHE A 10 -9.28 8.20 -0.62
CA PHE A 10 -8.84 7.64 0.65
C PHE A 10 -9.90 6.70 1.26
N PRO A 11 -9.50 5.56 1.83
CA PRO A 11 -8.11 5.12 2.04
C PRO A 11 -7.46 4.43 0.83
N VAL A 12 -6.14 4.59 0.70
CA VAL A 12 -5.30 3.95 -0.32
C VAL A 12 -4.31 3.00 0.34
N LEU A 13 -4.18 1.80 -0.19
CA LEU A 13 -3.09 0.87 0.11
C LEU A 13 -2.06 0.93 -1.01
N ILE A 14 -0.89 1.51 -0.75
CA ILE A 14 0.23 1.50 -1.69
C ILE A 14 1.19 0.36 -1.34
N TYR A 15 1.60 -0.43 -2.33
CA TYR A 15 2.34 -1.68 -2.13
C TYR A 15 3.38 -1.90 -3.23
N ASP A 16 4.33 -2.80 -3.02
CA ASP A 16 5.27 -3.20 -4.07
C ASP A 16 4.58 -4.15 -5.08
N ASN A 17 4.28 -3.63 -6.27
CA ASN A 17 3.63 -4.34 -7.37
C ASN A 17 4.54 -5.28 -8.17
N TYR A 18 5.83 -5.34 -7.82
CA TYR A 18 6.74 -6.36 -8.32
C TYR A 18 6.79 -7.57 -7.38
N CYS A 19 6.38 -7.42 -6.12
CA CYS A 19 6.29 -8.53 -5.19
C CYS A 19 4.98 -9.32 -5.36
N SER A 20 5.09 -10.60 -5.76
CA SER A 20 3.94 -11.50 -5.96
C SER A 20 3.10 -11.67 -4.71
N SER A 21 3.71 -11.98 -3.56
CA SER A 21 2.99 -12.08 -2.27
C SER A 21 2.35 -10.76 -1.83
N CYS A 22 2.99 -9.62 -2.11
CA CYS A 22 2.48 -8.29 -1.77
C CYS A 22 1.28 -7.92 -2.66
N SER A 23 1.33 -8.31 -3.92
CA SER A 23 0.25 -8.15 -4.90
C SER A 23 -0.98 -8.98 -4.52
N LYS A 24 -0.78 -10.26 -4.15
CA LYS A 24 -1.85 -11.12 -3.61
C LYS A 24 -2.47 -10.50 -2.35
N PHE A 25 -1.65 -9.99 -1.45
CA PHE A 25 -2.12 -9.26 -0.27
C PHE A 25 -2.98 -8.05 -0.63
N ALA A 26 -2.51 -7.18 -1.53
CA ALA A 26 -3.25 -5.98 -1.94
C ALA A 26 -4.60 -6.33 -2.61
N GLN A 27 -4.61 -7.32 -3.50
CA GLN A 27 -5.85 -7.80 -4.12
C GLN A 27 -6.83 -8.36 -3.08
N ALA A 28 -6.35 -9.13 -2.11
CA ALA A 28 -7.19 -9.62 -1.02
C ALA A 28 -7.84 -8.45 -0.24
N ILE A 29 -7.08 -7.40 0.10
CA ILE A 29 -7.61 -6.21 0.77
C ILE A 29 -8.65 -5.48 -0.10
N TYR A 30 -8.39 -5.33 -1.41
CA TYR A 30 -9.32 -4.72 -2.35
C TYR A 30 -10.68 -5.44 -2.36
N HIS A 31 -10.66 -6.77 -2.45
CA HIS A 31 -11.88 -7.58 -2.46
C HIS A 31 -12.57 -7.64 -1.09
N LEU A 32 -11.84 -7.86 0.00
CA LEU A 32 -12.38 -7.92 1.37
C LEU A 32 -12.97 -6.57 1.83
N SER A 33 -12.47 -5.47 1.30
CA SER A 33 -13.03 -4.14 1.52
C SER A 33 -14.28 -3.86 0.69
N LYS A 34 -14.74 -4.80 -0.14
CA LYS A 34 -15.84 -4.59 -1.10
C LYS A 34 -15.54 -3.42 -2.05
N ARG A 35 -14.28 -3.31 -2.49
CA ARG A 35 -13.77 -2.26 -3.41
C ARG A 35 -13.84 -0.85 -2.81
N LYS A 36 -13.62 -0.72 -1.51
CA LYS A 36 -13.65 0.57 -0.78
C LYS A 36 -12.26 1.08 -0.36
N ILE A 37 -11.25 0.22 -0.45
CA ILE A 37 -9.85 0.60 -0.27
C ILE A 37 -9.22 0.58 -1.66
N GLU A 38 -8.74 1.73 -2.14
CA GLU A 38 -7.96 1.82 -3.39
C GLU A 38 -6.63 1.11 -3.20
N ILE A 39 -6.13 0.40 -4.22
CA ILE A 39 -4.81 -0.23 -4.18
C ILE A 39 -3.95 0.36 -5.30
N LEU A 40 -2.72 0.74 -5.00
CA LEU A 40 -1.77 1.31 -5.96
C LEU A 40 -0.38 0.65 -5.81
N GLY A 41 0.21 0.24 -6.92
CA GLY A 41 1.61 -0.22 -6.95
C GLY A 41 2.57 0.95 -6.79
N HIS A 42 3.71 0.74 -6.13
CA HIS A 42 4.78 1.75 -6.02
C HIS A 42 5.37 2.14 -7.37
N PHE A 43 5.36 1.23 -8.35
CA PHE A 43 6.07 1.36 -9.61
C PHE A 43 5.11 1.38 -10.81
N ASP A 44 5.55 2.03 -11.89
CA ASP A 44 4.91 2.01 -13.22
C ASP A 44 3.49 2.57 -13.32
N ILE A 45 3.10 3.46 -12.39
CA ILE A 45 1.78 4.11 -12.38
C ILE A 45 1.95 5.60 -12.06
N GLU A 46 1.54 6.47 -12.98
CA GLU A 46 1.58 7.93 -12.81
C GLU A 46 0.83 8.37 -11.53
N ARG A 47 -0.37 7.85 -11.32
CA ARG A 47 -1.19 8.05 -10.11
C ARG A 47 -0.45 7.70 -8.81
N SER A 48 0.41 6.70 -8.83
CA SER A 48 1.22 6.33 -7.66
C SER A 48 2.34 7.34 -7.40
N ASN A 49 3.00 7.82 -8.45
CA ASN A 49 4.02 8.87 -8.32
C ASN A 49 3.42 10.15 -7.75
N GLU A 50 2.27 10.57 -8.27
CA GLU A 50 1.57 11.74 -7.75
C GLU A 50 1.17 11.57 -6.27
N LEU A 51 0.70 10.39 -5.87
CA LEU A 51 0.40 10.11 -4.46
C LEU A 51 1.66 10.16 -3.59
N LYS A 52 2.78 9.61 -4.08
CA LYS A 52 4.04 9.61 -3.34
C LYS A 52 4.62 11.01 -3.18
N GLU A 53 4.61 11.84 -4.23
CA GLU A 53 5.02 13.24 -4.15
C GLU A 53 4.18 14.03 -3.17
N LEU A 54 2.90 13.68 -3.04
CA LEU A 54 1.98 14.32 -2.12
C LEU A 54 2.21 13.86 -0.66
N VAL A 55 2.34 12.56 -0.43
CA VAL A 55 2.35 11.95 0.91
C VAL A 55 3.76 11.87 1.51
N PHE A 56 4.76 11.57 0.69
CA PHE A 56 6.13 11.25 1.13
C PHE A 56 7.15 12.35 0.82
N LYS A 57 6.73 13.55 0.38
CA LYS A 57 7.63 14.67 0.02
C LYS A 57 8.75 14.92 1.03
N ASN A 58 8.40 14.88 2.32
CA ASN A 58 9.31 15.17 3.43
C ASN A 58 9.75 13.90 4.17
N TYR A 59 9.53 12.71 3.59
CA TYR A 59 9.92 11.45 4.20
C TYR A 59 11.38 11.16 3.88
N SER A 60 12.20 11.02 4.92
CA SER A 60 13.67 10.94 4.80
C SER A 60 14.20 9.57 4.35
N LYS A 61 13.34 8.57 4.23
CA LYS A 61 13.70 7.20 3.83
C LYS A 61 12.99 6.85 2.53
N ASP A 62 13.42 5.77 1.89
CA ASP A 62 12.75 5.21 0.73
C ASP A 62 11.37 4.61 1.11
N PRO A 63 10.25 5.20 0.67
CA PRO A 63 8.92 4.71 1.01
C PRO A 63 8.55 3.41 0.25
N THR A 64 9.29 3.05 -0.80
CA THR A 64 8.98 1.89 -1.66
C THR A 64 9.34 0.54 -1.04
N LYS A 65 10.20 0.54 -0.02
CA LYS A 65 10.65 -0.67 0.69
C LYS A 65 9.59 -1.31 1.59
N MET A 66 8.43 -0.67 1.75
CA MET A 66 7.33 -1.16 2.57
C MET A 66 5.99 -0.79 1.94
N PHE A 67 4.93 -1.49 2.34
CA PHE A 67 3.59 -1.04 2.01
C PHE A 67 3.15 0.06 2.97
N TRP A 68 2.26 0.94 2.51
CA TRP A 68 1.64 1.97 3.32
C TRP A 68 0.14 1.95 3.19
N TYR A 69 -0.53 2.18 4.32
CA TYR A 69 -1.94 2.46 4.35
C TYR A 69 -2.15 3.96 4.56
N VAL A 70 -2.56 4.64 3.50
CA VAL A 70 -2.68 6.08 3.42
C VAL A 70 -4.14 6.49 3.62
N LYS A 71 -4.35 7.35 4.60
CA LYS A 71 -5.58 8.07 4.88
C LYS A 71 -5.38 9.55 4.56
N LYS A 72 -6.47 10.31 4.65
CA LYS A 72 -6.55 11.73 4.27
C LYS A 72 -5.43 12.61 4.84
N ASP A 73 -4.99 12.35 6.07
CA ASP A 73 -4.01 13.16 6.80
C ASP A 73 -2.84 12.33 7.35
N LYS A 74 -2.90 11.00 7.26
CA LYS A 74 -1.93 10.08 7.89
C LYS A 74 -1.64 8.89 7.01
N ALA A 75 -0.38 8.46 6.97
CA ALA A 75 0.03 7.22 6.34
C ALA A 75 0.72 6.31 7.37
N TYR A 76 0.41 5.02 7.32
CA TYR A 76 0.90 4.02 8.27
C TYR A 76 1.64 2.91 7.53
N ALA A 77 2.89 2.67 7.90
CA ALA A 77 3.75 1.67 7.27
C ALA A 77 3.70 0.31 7.98
N SER A 78 3.78 -0.75 7.20
CA SER A 78 4.02 -2.13 7.68
C SER A 78 3.06 -2.56 8.80
N ARG A 79 3.56 -2.93 9.98
CA ARG A 79 2.74 -3.40 11.11
C ARG A 79 1.64 -2.41 11.51
N LYS A 80 1.96 -1.12 11.64
CA LYS A 80 0.96 -0.08 11.92
C LYS A 80 -0.07 0.00 10.78
N GLY A 81 0.39 -0.06 9.54
CA GLY A 81 -0.46 -0.13 8.36
C GLY A 81 -1.47 -1.28 8.44
N LEU A 82 -1.00 -2.49 8.74
CA LEU A 82 -1.83 -3.69 8.84
C LEU A 82 -2.91 -3.55 9.94
N VAL A 83 -2.55 -3.01 11.11
CA VAL A 83 -3.52 -2.76 12.19
C VAL A 83 -4.64 -1.83 11.72
N HIS A 84 -4.30 -0.76 10.99
CA HIS A 84 -5.31 0.17 10.48
C HIS A 84 -6.13 -0.42 9.33
N VAL A 85 -5.53 -1.23 8.46
CA VAL A 85 -6.24 -1.98 7.42
C VAL A 85 -7.30 -2.90 8.04
N ILE A 86 -6.91 -3.72 9.02
CA ILE A 86 -7.83 -4.66 9.69
C ILE A 86 -8.97 -3.89 10.39
N LYS A 87 -8.64 -2.81 11.12
CA LYS A 87 -9.65 -1.96 11.77
C LYS A 87 -10.66 -1.41 10.76
N ASP A 88 -10.20 -0.89 9.63
CA ASP A 88 -11.09 -0.32 8.62
C ASP A 88 -11.87 -1.41 7.88
N LEU A 89 -11.28 -2.57 7.59
CA LEU A 89 -12.00 -3.73 7.03
C LEU A 89 -13.16 -4.16 7.91
N ILE A 90 -12.95 -4.26 9.24
CA ILE A 90 -14.01 -4.61 10.19
C ILE A 90 -15.12 -3.55 10.11
N LYS A 91 -14.78 -2.27 10.21
CA LYS A 91 -15.77 -1.17 10.15
C LYS A 91 -16.52 -1.11 8.82
N ILE A 92 -15.85 -1.39 7.71
CA ILE A 92 -16.46 -1.47 6.37
C ILE A 92 -17.47 -2.61 6.31
N ASN A 93 -17.11 -3.79 6.83
CA ASN A 93 -17.96 -4.98 6.79
C ASN A 93 -19.16 -4.87 7.74
N LEU A 94 -19.00 -4.19 8.87
CA LEU A 94 -20.08 -3.85 9.80
C LEU A 94 -20.95 -2.66 9.33
N GLY A 95 -20.62 -2.02 8.20
CA GLY A 95 -21.38 -0.87 7.69
C GLY A 95 -21.20 0.44 8.47
N LEU A 96 -20.25 0.48 9.41
CA LEU A 96 -19.97 1.64 10.27
C LEU A 96 -19.29 2.79 9.51
N ILE A 97 -18.66 2.50 8.37
CA ILE A 97 -18.07 3.52 7.49
C ILE A 97 -18.52 3.31 6.05
N LYS A 98 -18.93 4.42 5.42
CA LYS A 98 -19.30 4.50 4.01
C LYS A 98 -18.16 5.16 3.23
N TYR A 99 -17.42 4.35 2.48
CA TYR A 99 -16.52 4.82 1.42
C TYR A 99 -17.18 4.57 0.07
N ASN A 100 -16.88 5.42 -0.91
CA ASN A 100 -17.31 5.19 -2.29
C ASN A 100 -16.59 3.96 -2.85
N LYS A 101 -17.24 3.26 -3.79
CA LYS A 101 -16.57 2.18 -4.52
C LYS A 101 -15.53 2.78 -5.45
N VAL A 102 -14.36 2.13 -5.51
CA VAL A 102 -13.29 2.47 -6.43
C VAL A 102 -13.21 1.45 -7.56
N GLN A 103 -12.80 1.93 -8.74
CA GLN A 103 -12.38 1.05 -9.83
C GLN A 103 -10.94 0.60 -9.57
N LEU A 104 -10.65 -0.65 -9.96
CA LEU A 104 -9.28 -1.13 -9.89
C LEU A 104 -8.49 -0.37 -10.96
N VAL A 105 -7.45 0.35 -10.55
CA VAL A 105 -6.49 0.94 -11.48
C VAL A 105 -5.67 -0.20 -12.08
N ASP A 106 -5.44 -0.19 -13.40
CA ASP A 106 -4.60 -1.19 -14.06
C ASP A 106 -3.13 -1.04 -13.61
N GLN A 107 -2.47 -2.16 -13.31
CA GLN A 107 -1.15 -2.17 -12.69
C GLN A 107 -0.32 -3.28 -13.30
N LYS A 108 0.94 -2.96 -13.66
CA LYS A 108 1.88 -3.96 -14.09
C LYS A 108 2.29 -4.82 -12.89
N PHE A 109 1.79 -6.04 -12.85
CA PHE A 109 2.23 -7.09 -11.95
C PHE A 109 3.42 -7.80 -12.59
N SER A 110 4.64 -7.47 -12.20
CA SER A 110 5.83 -8.21 -12.62
C SER A 110 6.25 -9.19 -11.52
N LYS A 111 6.91 -10.30 -11.87
CA LYS A 111 7.48 -11.20 -10.85
C LYS A 111 8.81 -10.60 -10.36
N SER A 112 8.90 -10.33 -9.06
CA SER A 112 10.02 -9.69 -8.35
C SER A 112 11.41 -10.29 -8.61
N CYS A 113 11.49 -11.50 -9.15
CA CYS A 113 12.77 -12.19 -9.37
C CYS A 113 13.50 -11.79 -10.65
N TYR A 114 12.85 -11.03 -11.54
CA TYR A 114 13.49 -10.56 -12.77
C TYR A 114 13.95 -9.11 -12.68
N ILE A 115 13.60 -8.42 -11.60
CA ILE A 115 14.07 -7.06 -11.35
C ILE A 115 15.29 -7.18 -10.45
N ARG A 116 16.44 -6.82 -10.99
CA ARG A 116 17.73 -6.80 -10.30
C ARG A 116 17.73 -5.64 -9.28
N ASN A 117 16.88 -5.72 -8.26
CA ASN A 117 16.88 -4.80 -7.14
C ASN A 117 17.53 -5.47 -5.91
N ASN A 118 18.28 -4.68 -5.14
CA ASN A 118 19.04 -5.19 -4.00
C ASN A 118 18.14 -5.65 -2.85
N PHE A 119 16.86 -5.28 -2.85
CA PHE A 119 15.94 -5.64 -1.78
C PHE A 119 15.53 -7.11 -1.86
N TYR A 120 15.03 -7.59 -3.01
CA TYR A 120 14.59 -8.99 -3.12
C TYR A 120 15.73 -10.00 -3.18
N SER A 121 16.92 -9.57 -3.63
CA SER A 121 18.13 -10.40 -3.52
C SER A 121 18.52 -10.63 -2.06
N GLN A 122 18.35 -9.63 -1.17
CA GLN A 122 18.69 -9.73 0.25
C GLN A 122 17.57 -10.35 1.10
N TYR A 123 16.32 -9.95 0.86
CA TYR A 123 15.17 -10.27 1.71
C TYR A 123 14.27 -11.39 1.15
N GLY A 124 14.72 -12.06 0.07
CA GLY A 124 14.11 -13.27 -0.45
C GLY A 124 13.22 -13.02 -1.66
N CYS A 125 13.35 -13.90 -2.66
CA CYS A 125 12.64 -13.81 -3.92
C CYS A 125 11.61 -14.93 -4.08
N GLY A 126 10.46 -14.61 -4.67
CA GLY A 126 9.39 -15.57 -4.89
C GLY A 126 8.48 -15.74 -3.67
N ASP A 127 7.57 -16.72 -3.76
CA ASP A 127 6.51 -16.97 -2.78
C ASP A 127 6.82 -18.15 -1.85
N ASP A 128 8.06 -18.63 -1.81
CA ASP A 128 8.46 -19.66 -0.85
C ASP A 128 8.37 -19.14 0.60
N ALA A 129 8.06 -20.04 1.52
CA ALA A 129 7.80 -19.68 2.91
C ALA A 129 8.97 -18.94 3.58
N LYS A 130 10.22 -19.27 3.21
CA LYS A 130 11.42 -18.65 3.79
C LYS A 130 11.57 -17.21 3.30
N SER A 131 11.37 -16.95 2.01
CA SER A 131 11.39 -15.59 1.45
C SER A 131 10.25 -14.74 2.00
N VAL A 132 9.03 -15.28 2.08
CA VAL A 132 7.89 -14.57 2.67
C VAL A 132 8.17 -14.22 4.13
N PHE A 133 8.70 -15.16 4.91
CA PHE A 133 9.02 -14.94 6.32
C PHE A 133 10.09 -13.85 6.52
N LYS A 134 11.14 -13.84 5.69
CA LYS A 134 12.15 -12.76 5.71
C LYS A 134 11.53 -11.39 5.46
N ARG A 135 10.64 -11.27 4.48
CA ARG A 135 9.92 -10.02 4.19
C ARG A 135 9.00 -9.61 5.32
N ILE A 136 8.26 -10.54 5.92
CA ILE A 136 7.42 -10.29 7.10
C ILE A 136 8.28 -9.80 8.26
N SER A 137 9.40 -10.46 8.55
CA SER A 137 10.35 -10.04 9.61
C SER A 137 10.89 -8.64 9.36
N TYR A 138 11.25 -8.32 8.11
CA TYR A 138 11.64 -6.97 7.71
C TYR A 138 10.54 -5.95 8.01
N LEU A 139 9.29 -6.21 7.60
CA LEU A 139 8.14 -5.31 7.83
C LEU A 139 7.81 -5.15 9.32
N ILE A 140 7.98 -6.19 10.14
CA ILE A 140 7.77 -6.11 11.60
C ILE A 140 8.81 -5.18 12.23
N ARG A 141 10.07 -5.25 11.78
CA ARG A 141 11.17 -4.41 12.28
C ARG A 141 11.12 -2.98 11.73
N ASN A 142 10.56 -2.79 10.54
CA ASN A 142 10.48 -1.51 9.85
C ASN A 142 9.02 -1.05 9.76
N THR A 143 8.59 -0.27 10.76
CA THR A 143 7.26 0.32 10.81
C THR A 143 7.37 1.82 11.06
N ASP A 144 6.50 2.59 10.44
CA ASP A 144 6.50 4.04 10.59
C ASP A 144 5.06 4.58 10.50
N SER A 145 4.89 5.85 10.82
CA SER A 145 3.66 6.60 10.62
C SER A 145 4.01 8.06 10.38
N ILE A 146 3.48 8.62 9.31
CA ILE A 146 3.68 10.03 8.97
C ILE A 146 2.34 10.74 8.94
N GLN A 147 2.37 12.01 9.35
CA GLN A 147 1.27 12.94 9.17
C GLN A 147 1.64 13.86 8.02
N TRP A 148 0.71 14.08 7.10
CA TRP A 148 0.93 14.91 5.93
C TRP A 148 -0.29 15.82 5.75
N ASN A 149 -0.04 17.08 5.43
CA ASN A 149 -1.10 18.06 5.25
C ASN A 149 -1.50 18.06 3.77
N ALA A 150 -2.69 17.51 3.47
CA ALA A 150 -3.28 17.47 2.14
C ALA A 150 -3.95 18.80 1.72
#